data_AF-A0A356QGU7-F1
#
_entry.id   AF-A0A356QGU7-F1
#
_cell.length_a   1.000
_cell.length_b   1.000
_cell.length_c   1.000
_cell.angle_alpha   90.00
_cell.angle_beta   90.00
_cell.angle_gamma   90.00
#
_symmetry.space_group_name_H-M   'P 1'
#
loop_
_entity.id
_entity.type
_entity.pdbx_description
1 polymer ?
#
loop_
_entity_poly.entity_id
_entity_poly.type
_entity_poly.pdbx_seq_one_letter_code
_entity_poly.pdbx_strand_id
1 'polypeptide(L)'
;SHPASLFTNKLLYTASRPQAWPQWAAAQKLNGSTLETALKKGQGFAHLYYLMEAAVAGLGVAIAPRLLVEDDLNSGRLVAPWGSIETPARLCLWLPKHTNARRSEALVDWLLRELKG
;
A
#
# COMPACT_ATOMS: atom_id res chain seq x y z
N SER A 1 -10.74 -4.33 17.32
CA SER A 1 -10.31 -2.92 17.51
C SER A 1 -11.19 -2.01 16.69
N HIS A 2 -11.68 -0.88 17.21
CA HIS A 2 -12.59 0.00 16.47
C HIS A 2 -11.78 0.83 15.45
N PRO A 3 -12.19 0.94 14.16
CA PRO A 3 -11.45 1.71 13.15
C PRO A 3 -11.22 3.18 13.52
N ALA A 4 -12.08 3.78 14.34
CA ALA A 4 -11.92 5.15 14.80
C ALA A 4 -10.67 5.38 15.69
N SER A 5 -10.13 4.34 16.33
CA SER A 5 -8.88 4.46 17.09
C SER A 5 -7.65 4.63 16.20
N LEU A 6 -7.79 4.49 14.87
CA LEU A 6 -6.75 4.80 13.91
C LEU A 6 -6.21 6.23 14.11
N PHE A 7 -7.09 7.20 14.37
CA PHE A 7 -6.74 8.62 14.42
C PHE A 7 -5.94 9.02 15.67
N THR A 8 -5.71 8.10 16.62
CA THR A 8 -4.77 8.33 17.73
C THR A 8 -3.32 8.13 17.31
N ASN A 9 -3.08 7.54 16.13
CA ASN A 9 -1.77 7.30 15.57
C ASN A 9 -1.46 8.31 14.45
N LYS A 10 -0.18 8.54 14.20
CA LYS A 10 0.24 9.34 13.05
C LYS A 10 -0.09 8.57 11.76
N LEU A 11 -0.82 9.21 10.85
CA LEU A 11 -1.08 8.64 9.53
C LEU A 11 0.10 8.92 8.60
N LEU A 12 0.66 7.87 8.04
CA LEU A 12 1.72 7.94 7.06
C LEU A 12 1.08 7.84 5.67
N TYR A 13 1.52 8.67 4.72
CA TYR A 13 0.98 8.69 3.36
C TYR A 13 2.08 8.92 2.32
N THR A 14 1.79 8.67 1.05
CA THR A 14 2.73 8.91 -0.05
C THR A 14 2.09 9.67 -1.20
N ALA A 15 2.87 10.55 -1.82
CA ALA A 15 2.46 11.31 -3.01
C ALA A 15 2.18 10.42 -4.23
N SER A 16 2.76 9.21 -4.26
CA SER A 16 2.53 8.24 -5.34
C SER A 16 1.16 7.55 -5.27
N ARG A 17 0.47 7.62 -4.12
CA ARG A 17 -0.86 7.02 -3.88
C ARG A 17 -1.74 7.88 -2.95
N PRO A 18 -2.10 9.10 -3.37
CA PRO A 18 -2.92 10.00 -2.55
C PRO A 18 -4.32 9.43 -2.24
N GLN A 19 -4.82 8.52 -3.08
CA GLN A 19 -6.14 7.91 -2.96
C GLN A 19 -6.24 6.78 -1.91
N ALA A 20 -5.11 6.28 -1.39
CA ALA A 20 -5.09 5.10 -0.52
C ALA A 20 -5.95 5.29 0.74
N TRP A 21 -5.72 6.39 1.46
CA TRP A 21 -6.47 6.74 2.67
C TRP A 21 -7.95 7.04 2.41
N PRO A 22 -8.31 7.90 1.43
CA PRO A 22 -9.71 8.13 1.07
C PRO A 22 -10.46 6.85 0.70
N GLN A 23 -9.86 5.95 -0.09
CA GLN A 23 -10.49 4.68 -0.49
C GLN A 23 -10.73 3.75 0.71
N TRP A 24 -9.73 3.57 1.56
CA TRP A 24 -9.87 2.73 2.75
C TRP A 24 -10.87 3.31 3.74
N ALA A 25 -10.82 4.61 4.02
CA ALA A 25 -11.76 5.26 4.93
C ALA A 25 -13.20 5.18 4.45
N ALA A 26 -13.44 5.37 3.14
CA ALA A 26 -14.76 5.21 2.54
C ALA A 26 -15.29 3.78 2.69
N ALA A 27 -14.44 2.78 2.44
CA ALA A 27 -14.80 1.37 2.62
C ALA A 27 -15.13 1.03 4.08
N GLN A 28 -14.47 1.68 5.04
CA GLN A 28 -14.73 1.55 6.47
C GLN A 28 -15.86 2.47 6.98
N LYS A 29 -16.54 3.20 6.09
CA LYS A 29 -17.59 4.17 6.42
C LYS A 29 -17.14 5.24 7.44
N LEU A 30 -15.86 5.62 7.39
CA LEU A 30 -15.30 6.65 8.24
C LEU A 30 -15.59 8.05 7.67
N ASN A 31 -15.67 9.02 8.58
CA ASN A 31 -15.93 10.41 8.24
C ASN A 31 -14.70 11.05 7.54
N GLY A 32 -14.93 11.62 6.35
CA GLY A 32 -13.87 12.21 5.53
C GLY A 32 -13.19 13.45 6.14
N SER A 33 -13.92 14.33 6.84
CA SER A 33 -13.32 15.53 7.45
C SER A 33 -12.41 15.20 8.64
N THR A 34 -12.74 14.13 9.37
CA THR A 34 -11.87 13.57 10.42
C THR A 34 -10.58 13.02 9.81
N LEU A 35 -10.69 12.27 8.71
CA LEU A 35 -9.53 11.78 7.96
C LEU A 35 -8.64 12.92 7.46
N GLU A 36 -9.20 13.96 6.85
CA GLU A 36 -8.45 15.10 6.35
C GLU A 36 -7.66 15.79 7.46
N THR A 37 -8.28 15.96 8.63
CA THR A 37 -7.63 16.55 9.80
C THR A 37 -6.48 15.68 10.30
N ALA A 38 -6.65 14.35 10.30
CA ALA A 38 -5.60 13.41 10.67
C ALA A 38 -4.45 13.40 9.66
N LEU A 39 -4.74 13.45 8.36
CA LEU A 39 -3.73 13.50 7.30
C LEU A 39 -2.91 14.79 7.33
N LYS A 40 -3.53 15.93 7.66
CA LYS A 40 -2.81 17.21 7.88
C LYS A 40 -1.80 17.15 9.02
N LYS A 41 -2.03 16.29 10.02
CA LYS A 41 -1.11 16.01 11.13
C LYS A 41 -0.21 14.79 10.87
N GLY A 42 -0.39 14.14 9.71
CA GLY A 42 0.33 12.96 9.29
C GLY A 42 1.72 13.27 8.76
N GLN A 43 2.34 12.27 8.15
CA GLN A 43 3.66 12.40 7.53
C GLN A 43 3.66 11.83 6.12
N GLY A 44 4.06 12.67 5.16
CA GLY A 44 4.18 12.32 3.76
C GLY A 44 5.57 11.76 3.41
N PHE A 45 5.60 10.78 2.52
CA PHE A 45 6.81 10.20 1.95
C PHE A 45 6.79 10.24 0.42
N ALA A 46 7.94 10.54 -0.18
CA ALA A 46 8.06 10.60 -1.65
C ALA A 46 7.85 9.23 -2.31
N HIS A 47 8.32 8.15 -1.65
CA HIS A 47 8.26 6.79 -2.18
C HIS A 47 7.58 5.84 -1.20
N LEU A 48 6.89 4.85 -1.76
CA LEU A 48 6.21 3.80 -1.00
C LEU A 48 7.18 2.99 -0.12
N TYR A 49 8.41 2.77 -0.58
CA TYR A 49 9.43 2.08 0.20
C TYR A 49 9.67 2.75 1.56
N TYR A 50 9.95 4.06 1.57
CA TYR A 50 10.16 4.80 2.82
C TYR A 50 8.92 4.86 3.72
N LEU A 51 7.73 4.83 3.12
CA LEU A 51 6.48 4.72 3.87
C LEU A 51 6.41 3.39 4.65
N MET A 52 6.78 2.28 4.01
CA MET A 52 6.76 0.95 4.61
C MET A 52 7.82 0.82 5.71
N GLU A 53 9.05 1.25 5.45
CA GLU A 53 10.11 1.30 6.46
C GLU A 53 9.71 2.13 7.69
N ALA A 54 9.07 3.29 7.47
CA ALA A 54 8.57 4.12 8.57
C ALA A 54 7.48 3.41 9.40
N ALA A 55 6.60 2.65 8.75
CA ALA A 55 5.58 1.86 9.44
C ALA A 55 6.22 0.72 10.25
N VAL A 56 7.18 -0.02 9.68
CA VAL A 56 7.95 -1.07 10.37
C VAL A 56 8.71 -0.51 11.57
N ALA A 57 9.28 0.69 11.45
CA ALA A 57 9.94 1.40 12.54
C ALA A 57 8.97 1.97 13.60
N GLY A 58 7.66 1.77 13.46
CA GLY A 58 6.65 2.21 14.43
C GLY A 58 6.35 3.72 14.40
N LEU A 59 6.70 4.42 13.32
CA LEU A 59 6.48 5.87 13.21
C LEU A 59 5.01 6.26 12.98
N GLY A 60 4.15 5.28 12.65
CA GLY A 60 2.72 5.50 12.43
C GLY A 60 2.06 4.36 11.67
N VAL A 61 0.84 4.62 11.21
CA VAL A 61 0.03 3.68 10.42
C VAL A 61 0.08 4.07 8.96
N ALA A 62 0.30 3.09 8.08
CA ALA A 62 0.32 3.29 6.63
C ALA A 62 -0.72 2.39 5.94
N ILE A 63 -1.14 2.80 4.75
CA ILE A 63 -1.81 1.90 3.80
C ILE A 63 -0.79 1.48 2.74
N ALA A 64 -0.55 0.18 2.65
CA ALA A 64 0.34 -0.43 1.68
C ALA A 64 -0.36 -1.57 0.93
N PRO A 65 0.05 -1.90 -0.31
CA PRO A 65 -0.39 -3.11 -0.98
C PRO A 65 0.05 -4.34 -0.19
N ARG A 66 -0.87 -5.28 0.03
CA ARG A 66 -0.60 -6.51 0.78
C ARG A 66 0.61 -7.27 0.26
N LEU A 67 0.75 -7.38 -1.07
CA LEU A 67 1.87 -8.05 -1.75
C LEU A 67 3.26 -7.55 -1.30
N LEU A 68 3.36 -6.27 -0.88
CA LEU A 68 4.65 -5.68 -0.50
C LEU A 68 4.95 -5.77 1.00
N VAL A 69 3.98 -6.19 1.81
CA VAL A 69 4.10 -6.24 3.28
C VAL A 69 3.76 -7.63 3.83
N GLU A 70 3.61 -8.62 2.96
CA GLU A 70 3.17 -9.98 3.34
C GLU A 70 4.17 -10.65 4.27
N ASP A 71 5.47 -10.54 3.98
CA ASP A 71 6.53 -11.06 4.84
C ASP A 71 6.59 -10.36 6.20
N ASP A 72 6.39 -9.04 6.24
CA ASP A 72 6.33 -8.27 7.48
C ASP A 72 5.12 -8.66 8.35
N LEU A 73 3.98 -8.95 7.72
CA LEU A 73 2.79 -9.44 8.40
C LEU A 73 2.99 -10.87 8.92
N ASN A 74 3.58 -11.74 8.11
CA ASN A 74 3.84 -13.15 8.46
C ASN A 74 4.88 -13.27 9.59
N SER A 75 5.91 -12.42 9.57
CA SER A 75 6.95 -12.36 10.61
C SER A 75 6.51 -11.60 11.87
N GLY A 76 5.36 -10.93 11.84
CA GLY A 76 4.85 -10.12 12.95
C GLY A 76 5.56 -8.77 13.14
N ARG A 77 6.43 -8.35 12.21
CA ARG A 77 7.00 -6.99 12.19
C ARG A 77 5.93 -5.93 11.94
N LEU A 78 4.90 -6.27 11.16
CA LEU A 78 3.71 -5.47 10.97
C LEU A 78 2.46 -6.23 11.41
N VAL A 79 1.42 -5.46 11.73
CA VAL A 79 0.07 -5.96 11.96
C VAL A 79 -0.93 -5.16 11.15
N ALA A 80 -1.99 -5.81 10.67
CA ALA A 80 -3.09 -5.17 9.94
C ALA A 80 -4.40 -5.25 10.76
N PRO A 81 -4.53 -4.50 11.87
CA PRO A 81 -5.58 -4.71 12.87
C PRO A 81 -6.99 -4.31 12.39
N TRP A 82 -7.08 -3.54 11.31
CA TRP A 82 -8.35 -3.10 10.72
C TRP A 82 -8.59 -3.67 9.31
N GLY A 83 -7.84 -4.71 8.95
CA GLY A 83 -8.00 -5.43 7.69
C GLY A 83 -7.58 -4.67 6.43
N SER A 84 -7.74 -5.35 5.30
CA SER A 84 -7.44 -4.84 3.97
C SER A 84 -8.71 -4.60 3.16
N ILE A 85 -8.64 -3.72 2.17
CA ILE A 85 -9.69 -3.56 1.16
C ILE A 85 -9.17 -4.03 -0.20
N GLU A 86 -10.04 -4.61 -1.01
CA GLU A 86 -9.73 -4.85 -2.41
C GLU A 86 -9.86 -3.55 -3.20
N THR A 87 -8.92 -3.33 -4.12
CA THR A 87 -8.95 -2.18 -5.03
C THR A 87 -8.74 -2.69 -6.46
N PRO A 88 -9.24 -2.00 -7.49
CA PRO A 88 -8.99 -2.40 -8.88
C PRO A 88 -7.53 -2.18 -9.32
N ALA A 89 -6.65 -1.71 -8.43
CA ALA A 89 -5.25 -1.48 -8.73
C ALA A 89 -4.54 -2.80 -9.04
N ARG A 90 -3.79 -2.82 -10.15
CA ARG A 90 -2.99 -3.97 -10.57
C ARG A 90 -1.53 -3.59 -10.74
N LEU A 91 -0.64 -4.52 -10.41
CA LEU A 91 0.76 -4.44 -10.80
C LEU A 91 0.84 -4.92 -12.25
N CYS A 92 1.32 -4.06 -13.15
CA CYS A 92 1.39 -4.37 -14.58
C CYS A 92 2.82 -4.21 -15.08
N LEU A 93 3.28 -5.17 -15.88
CA LEU A 93 4.51 -5.02 -16.66
C LEU A 93 4.21 -4.21 -17.93
N TRP A 94 4.86 -3.06 -18.08
CA TRP A 94 4.77 -2.24 -19.29
C TRP A 94 5.92 -2.57 -20.23
N LEU A 95 5.60 -2.99 -21.46
CA LEU A 95 6.57 -3.31 -22.50
C LEU A 95 6.49 -2.26 -23.63
N PRO A 96 7.64 -1.70 -24.08
CA PRO A 96 7.67 -0.83 -25.24
C PRO A 96 7.12 -1.51 -26.50
N LYS A 97 6.41 -0.76 -27.36
CA LYS A 97 5.78 -1.28 -28.60
C LYS A 97 6.77 -1.91 -29.59
N HIS A 98 8.05 -1.56 -29.52
CA HIS A 98 9.10 -2.05 -30.44
C HIS A 98 10.04 -3.07 -29.80
N THR A 99 9.70 -3.63 -28.64
CA THR A 99 10.54 -4.64 -28.01
C THR A 99 10.49 -5.95 -28.79
N ASN A 100 11.64 -6.58 -28.97
CA ASN A 100 11.76 -7.90 -29.59
C ASN A 100 10.84 -8.90 -28.88
N ALA A 101 9.80 -9.37 -29.58
CA ALA A 101 8.73 -10.22 -29.03
C ALA A 101 9.29 -11.43 -28.26
N ARG A 102 10.36 -12.05 -28.77
CA ARG A 102 10.96 -13.24 -28.16
C ARG A 102 11.61 -12.96 -26.80
N ARG A 103 12.18 -11.76 -26.60
CA ARG A 103 12.74 -11.36 -25.30
C ARG A 103 11.65 -10.91 -24.34
N SER A 104 10.62 -10.25 -24.85
CA SER A 104 9.44 -9.86 -24.07
C SER A 104 8.69 -11.07 -23.52
N GLU A 105 8.43 -12.07 -24.35
CA GLU A 105 7.75 -13.32 -23.96
C GLU A 105 8.53 -14.06 -22.87
N ALA A 106 9.85 -14.23 -23.05
CA ALA A 106 10.69 -14.88 -22.03
C ALA A 106 10.65 -14.14 -20.67
N LEU A 107 10.62 -12.80 -20.69
CA LEU A 107 10.50 -11.99 -19.47
C LEU A 107 9.12 -12.12 -18.83
N VAL A 108 8.05 -12.09 -19.63
CA VAL A 108 6.66 -12.28 -19.15
C VAL A 108 6.50 -13.68 -18.55
N ASP A 109 6.98 -14.72 -19.22
CA ASP A 109 6.90 -16.11 -18.77
C ASP A 109 7.72 -16.36 -17.51
N TRP A 110 8.87 -15.70 -17.37
CA TRP A 110 9.61 -15.71 -16.12
C TRP A 110 8.83 -15.01 -15.01
N LEU A 111 8.33 -13.79 -15.24
CA LEU A 111 7.60 -13.03 -14.23
C LEU A 111 6.33 -13.75 -13.76
N LEU A 112 5.59 -14.39 -14.68
CA LEU A 112 4.40 -15.18 -14.35
C LEU A 112 4.71 -16.45 -13.55
N ARG A 113 5.93 -16.98 -13.65
CA ARG A 113 6.38 -18.11 -12.81
C ARG A 113 6.73 -17.65 -11.40
N GLU A 114 7.48 -16.56 -11.28
CA GLU A 114 7.85 -16.00 -9.96
C GLU A 114 6.61 -15.55 -9.17
N LEU A 115 5.57 -15.03 -9.83
CA LEU A 115 4.33 -14.61 -9.17
C LEU A 115 3.40 -15.77 -8.76
N LYS A 116 3.71 -17.01 -9.16
CA LYS A 116 2.94 -18.21 -8.80
C LYS A 116 3.61 -19.05 -7.70
N GLY A 117 4.84 -18.70 -7.30
CA GLY A 117 5.54 -19.29 -6.16
C GLY A 117 5.16 -18.60 -4.86
#